data_AF-A0A2P5CIT4-F1
#
_entry.id   AF-A0A2P5CIT4-F1
#
_cell.length_a   1.000
_cell.length_b   1.000
_cell.length_c   1.000
_cell.angle_alpha   90.00
_cell.angle_beta   90.00
_cell.angle_gamma   90.00
#
_symmetry.space_group_name_H-M   'P 1'
#
loop_
_entity.id
_entity.type
_entity.pdbx_description
1 polymer ?
#
loop_
_entity_poly.entity_id
_entity_poly.type
_entity_poly.pdbx_seq_one_letter_code
_entity_poly.pdbx_strand_id
1 'polypeptide(L)' 'MFCYCRLTFMPMSYFYGRKFVGPITPLIQQLREEIHLQPYKQIKWSKMRHICAKVSLIKFATNF' A
#
# COMPACT_ATOMS: atom_id res chain seq x y z
N MET A 1 -20.16 5.81 -11.46
CA MET A 1 -18.80 6.07 -10.94
C MET A 1 -18.71 7.55 -10.63
N PHE A 2 -18.84 7.93 -9.36
CA PHE A 2 -18.93 9.34 -8.94
C PHE A 2 -17.60 10.07 -9.18
N CYS A 3 -17.69 11.32 -9.62
CA CYS A 3 -16.62 12.17 -10.17
C CYS A 3 -15.34 12.17 -9.30
N TYR A 4 -15.48 12.02 -7.99
CA TYR A 4 -14.38 11.96 -7.02
C TYR A 4 -13.44 10.76 -7.23
N CYS A 5 -13.95 9.59 -7.59
CA CYS A 5 -13.10 8.42 -7.85
C CYS A 5 -12.17 8.68 -9.04
N ARG A 6 -12.69 9.30 -10.11
CA ARG A 6 -11.87 9.59 -11.30
C ARG A 6 -10.74 10.59 -10.97
N LEU A 7 -11.03 11.60 -10.16
CA LEU A 7 -10.06 12.61 -9.77
C LEU A 7 -8.96 12.05 -8.86
N THR A 8 -9.23 11.04 -8.04
CA THR A 8 -8.22 10.41 -7.16
C THR A 8 -7.43 9.30 -7.85
N PHE A 9 -8.08 8.48 -8.68
CA PHE A 9 -7.39 7.39 -9.39
C PHE A 9 -6.48 7.87 -10.51
N MET A 10 -6.78 9.01 -11.14
CA MET A 10 -5.97 9.54 -12.26
C MET A 10 -4.54 9.98 -11.86
N PRO A 11 -4.32 10.75 -10.77
CA PRO A 11 -2.96 11.03 -10.31
C PRO A 11 -2.29 9.76 -9.76
N MET A 12 -3.04 8.87 -9.09
CA MET A 12 -2.48 7.61 -8.58
C MET A 12 -1.96 6.69 -9.69
N SER A 13 -2.69 6.56 -10.81
CA SER A 13 -2.27 5.74 -11.94
C SER A 13 -1.03 6.32 -12.64
N TYR A 14 -0.94 7.66 -12.72
CA TYR A 14 0.23 8.35 -13.25
C TYR A 14 1.49 8.07 -12.41
N PHE A 15 1.39 8.18 -11.08
CA PHE A 15 2.50 7.85 -10.19
C PHE A 15 2.86 6.37 -10.24
N TYR A 16 1.87 5.48 -10.32
CA TYR A 16 2.10 4.04 -10.45
C TYR A 16 2.87 3.69 -11.73
N GLY A 17 2.49 4.27 -12.86
CA GLY A 17 3.19 4.06 -14.15
C GLY A 17 4.62 4.62 -14.15
N ARG A 18 4.83 5.79 -13.54
CA ARG A 18 6.14 6.42 -13.40
C ARG A 18 7.04 5.75 -12.36
N LYS A 19 6.49 4.86 -11.50
CA LYS A 19 7.18 4.26 -10.35
C LYS A 19 7.96 5.30 -9.55
N PHE A 20 7.31 6.41 -9.22
CA PHE A 20 7.94 7.50 -8.49
C PHE A 20 8.35 7.03 -7.08
N VAL A 21 9.65 7.07 -6.78
CA VAL A 21 10.20 6.72 -5.47
C VAL A 21 10.99 7.91 -4.95
N GLY A 22 10.65 8.38 -3.75
CA GLY A 22 11.39 9.44 -3.07
C GLY A 22 12.75 8.97 -2.54
N PRO A 23 13.63 9.90 -2.12
CA PRO A 23 14.91 9.53 -1.51
C PRO A 23 14.70 8.69 -0.25
N ILE A 24 15.50 7.63 -0.11
CA ILE A 24 15.44 6.76 1.07
C ILE A 24 16.26 7.43 2.17
N THR A 25 15.57 8.11 3.09
CA THR A 25 16.18 8.68 4.30
C THR A 25 16.38 7.60 5.37
N PRO A 26 17.29 7.81 6.34
CA PRO A 26 17.50 6.86 7.44
C PRO A 26 16.21 6.60 8.25
N LEU A 27 15.38 7.63 8.42
CA LEU A 27 14.06 7.50 9.05
C LEU A 27 13.15 6.52 8.30
N ILE A 28 13.12 6.57 6.97
CA ILE A 28 12.31 5.64 6.15
C ILE A 28 12.82 4.20 6.30
N GLN A 29 14.12 4.01 6.50
CA GLN A 29 14.67 2.67 6.73
C GLN A 29 14.21 2.09 8.07
N GLN A 30 14.26 2.88 9.15
CA GLN A 30 13.76 2.47 10.47
C GLN A 30 12.27 2.12 10.43
N LEU A 31 11.46 2.95 9.78
CA LEU A 31 10.02 2.69 9.61
C LEU A 31 9.74 1.39 8.86
N ARG A 32 10.56 1.01 7.87
CA ARG A 32 10.40 -0.25 7.16
C ARG A 32 10.66 -1.47 8.04
N GLU A 33 11.56 -1.35 9.01
CA GLU A 33 11.88 -2.41 9.96
C GLU A 33 10.79 -2.53 11.04
N GLU A 34 10.17 -1.42 11.45
CA GLU A 34 9.07 -1.41 12.42
C GLU A 34 7.75 -1.95 11.86
N ILE A 35 7.39 -1.58 10.63
CA ILE A 35 6.09 -1.92 10.02
C ILE A 35 6.05 -3.38 9.55
N HIS A 36 7.20 -3.91 9.12
CA HIS A 36 7.26 -5.24 8.52
C HIS A 36 7.90 -6.25 9.48
N LEU A 37 7.17 -7.32 9.78
CA LEU A 37 7.66 -8.43 10.60
C LEU A 37 8.81 -9.21 9.94
N GLN A 38 8.96 -9.10 8.62
CA GLN A 38 9.99 -9.80 7.85
C GLN A 38 11.00 -8.79 7.29
N PRO A 39 12.28 -9.20 7.10
CA PRO A 39 13.29 -8.32 6.52
C PRO A 39 12.83 -7.76 5.17
N TYR A 40 12.80 -6.43 5.03
CA TYR A 40 12.25 -5.74 3.85
C TYR A 40 12.78 -6.28 2.51
N LYS A 41 14.05 -6.69 2.47
CA LYS A 41 14.71 -7.25 1.28
C LYS A 41 14.22 -8.66 0.88
N GLN A 42 13.66 -9.43 1.81
CA GLN A 42 13.18 -10.79 1.59
C GLN A 42 11.67 -10.84 1.24
N ILE A 43 10.96 -9.72 1.35
CA ILE A 43 9.52 -9.65 1.09
C ILE A 43 9.25 -9.84 -0.40
N LYS A 44 8.48 -10.89 -0.74
CA LYS A 44 7.99 -11.12 -2.11
C LYS A 44 6.73 -10.29 -2.37
N TRP A 45 6.91 -9.03 -2.77
CA TRP A 45 5.83 -8.06 -3.03
C TRP A 45 4.75 -8.55 -4.01
N SER A 46 5.10 -9.40 -4.98
CA SER A 46 4.14 -9.97 -5.94
C SER A 46 3.04 -10.80 -5.29
N LYS A 47 3.37 -11.53 -4.22
CA LYS A 47 2.43 -12.36 -3.45
C LYS A 47 1.59 -11.53 -2.47
N MET A 48 2.09 -10.37 -2.05
CA MET A 48 1.42 -9.52 -1.06
C MET A 48 0.20 -8.76 -1.63
N ARG A 49 0.10 -8.61 -2.96
CA ARG A 49 -0.98 -7.85 -3.63
C ARG A 49 -2.41 -8.31 -3.30
N HIS A 50 -2.56 -9.58 -2.94
CA HIS A 50 -3.87 -10.19 -2.62
C HIS A 50 -4.04 -10.49 -1.13
N ILE A 51 -3.08 -10.11 -0.29
CA ILE A 51 -3.09 -10.41 1.14
C ILE A 51 -3.63 -9.17 1.87
N CYS A 52 -4.85 -9.27 2.38
CA CYS A 52 -5.44 -8.30 3.29
C CYS A 52 -5.57 -8.91 4.69
N ALA A 53 -5.38 -8.11 5.74
CA ALA A 53 -5.58 -8.57 7.11
C ALA A 53 -7.04 -9.00 7.32
N LYS A 54 -7.23 -10.18 7.90
CA LYS A 54 -8.56 -10.80 8.10
C LYS A 54 -9.51 -9.92 8.93
N VAL A 55 -8.97 -9.17 9.90
CA VAL A 55 -9.71 -8.22 10.75
C VAL A 55 -10.29 -7.03 9.95
N SER A 56 -9.61 -6.59 8.89
CA SER A 56 -10.03 -5.41 8.10
C SER A 56 -11.16 -5.72 7.12
N LEU A 57 -11.24 -6.96 6.65
CA LEU A 57 -12.30 -7.40 5.72
C LEU A 57 -13.65 -7.60 6.42
N ILE A 58 -13.63 -8.08 7.66
CA ILE A 58 -14.86 -8.50 8.37
C ILE A 58 -15.62 -7.31 8.97
N LYS A 59 -14.93 -6.22 9.37
CA LYS A 59 -15.56 -5.03 9.95
C LYS A 59 -16.33 -4.16 8.94
N PHE A 60 -16.06 -4.30 7.63
CA PHE A 60 -16.81 -3.60 6.58
C PHE A 60 -18.14 -4.27 6.25
N ALA A 61 -18.29 -5.57 6.53
CA ALA A 61 -19.53 -6.32 6.24
C ALA A 61 -20.53 -6.36 7.42
N THR A 62 -20.16 -5.84 8.59
CA THR A 62 -20.95 -5.93 9.84
C THR A 62 -21.45 -4.58 10.35
N ASN A 63 -21.33 -3.51 9.56
CA ASN A 63 -21.95 -2.20 9.83
C ASN A 63 -22.80 -1.71 8.65
N PHE A 64 -23.47 -2.62 7.97
CA PHE A 64 -24.61 -2.33 7.09
C PHE A 64 -25.71 -3.35 7.33
#